data_AF-A0A815T0Z3-F1
#
_entry.id   AF-A0A815T0Z3-F1
#
_cell.length_a   1.000
_cell.length_b   1.000
_cell.length_c   1.000
_cell.angle_alpha   90.00
_cell.angle_beta   90.00
_cell.angle_gamma   90.00
#
_symmetry.space_group_name_H-M   'P 1'
#
loop_
_entity.id
_entity.type
_entity.pdbx_description
1 polymer ?
#
loop_
_entity_poly.entity_id
_entity_poly.type
_entity_poly.pdbx_seq_one_letter_code
_entity_poly.pdbx_strand_id
1 'polypeptide(L)'
;MLTNIIFYSSIALSLISLSTQNLNKRTVLSGLGDLDFSFLRTPTRPAVHGGNRNLCHCNGASPQDVLTVTYQGSETQNHVLCMCPNAVTGASHMIDTMGKVPAPIRRYNKAMISSTAGKCGGAGSSGDVSFYCAGNMHVSVFIHESAHSMDRGKSASREWHDAVARDSCVPDPYANSNYADNFAQVVVLWVHLVGKGRDGDLGGNQFA
;
A
#
# COMPACT_ATOMS: atom_id res chain seq x y z
N MET A 1 11.54 -14.66 -4.67
CA MET A 1 10.86 -14.61 -5.98
C MET A 1 10.33 -13.19 -6.10
N LEU A 2 10.93 -12.34 -6.93
CA LEU A 2 10.49 -10.95 -7.14
C LEU A 2 9.35 -11.00 -8.16
N THR A 3 8.12 -10.73 -7.73
CA THR A 3 6.98 -10.62 -8.64
C THR A 3 7.11 -9.28 -9.37
N ASN A 4 7.49 -9.30 -10.65
CA ASN A 4 7.54 -8.11 -11.51
C ASN A 4 6.14 -7.86 -12.05
N ILE A 5 5.61 -6.64 -11.89
CA ILE A 5 4.23 -6.34 -12.23
C ILE A 5 4.10 -5.02 -12.99
N ILE A 6 3.24 -5.06 -14.01
CA ILE A 6 2.96 -4.06 -15.05
C ILE A 6 1.92 -3.05 -14.54
N PHE A 7 2.15 -1.75 -14.73
CA PHE A 7 1.13 -0.70 -14.56
C PHE A 7 0.83 -0.01 -15.90
N TYR A 8 -0.44 -0.03 -16.32
CA TYR A 8 -1.17 1.07 -16.99
C TYR A 8 -2.66 0.68 -17.07
N SER A 9 -3.53 1.30 -16.28
CA SER A 9 -4.78 1.92 -16.78
C SER A 9 -5.57 2.56 -15.64
N SER A 10 -6.03 3.77 -15.90
CA SER A 10 -6.92 4.59 -15.08
C SER A 10 -8.12 3.82 -14.52
N ILE A 11 -8.38 3.98 -13.22
CA ILE A 11 -9.55 3.45 -12.53
C ILE A 11 -10.78 4.25 -13.00
N ALA A 12 -11.46 3.77 -14.05
CA ALA A 12 -12.76 4.30 -14.45
C ALA A 12 -13.86 3.64 -13.60
N LEU A 13 -14.50 4.46 -12.76
CA LEU A 13 -15.57 4.10 -11.82
C LEU A 13 -16.78 3.43 -12.50
N SER A 14 -17.16 2.25 -12.01
CA SER A 14 -18.52 1.71 -12.10
C SER A 14 -19.04 1.41 -10.68
N LEU A 15 -19.49 2.46 -9.98
CA LEU A 15 -19.76 2.45 -8.53
C LEU A 15 -21.06 1.76 -8.07
N ILE A 16 -21.91 1.22 -8.95
CA ILE A 16 -23.29 0.86 -8.54
C ILE A 16 -23.46 -0.64 -8.19
N SER A 17 -22.48 -1.52 -8.48
CA SER A 17 -22.58 -2.97 -8.16
C SER A 17 -21.69 -3.48 -7.01
N LEU A 18 -20.69 -2.71 -6.56
CA LEU A 18 -19.64 -3.25 -5.68
C LEU A 18 -20.03 -3.38 -4.19
N SER A 19 -21.16 -2.80 -3.77
CA SER A 19 -21.63 -2.84 -2.37
C SER A 19 -22.04 -4.25 -1.93
N THR A 20 -22.57 -5.07 -2.84
CA THR A 20 -23.02 -6.45 -2.53
C THR A 20 -21.92 -7.49 -2.75
N GLN A 21 -21.04 -7.28 -3.73
CA GLN A 21 -19.95 -8.21 -4.04
C GLN A 21 -18.87 -8.24 -2.94
N ASN A 22 -18.55 -7.08 -2.34
CA ASN A 22 -17.61 -7.06 -1.21
C ASN A 22 -18.18 -7.63 0.10
N LEU A 23 -19.46 -8.00 0.18
CA LEU A 23 -20.02 -8.61 1.38
C LEU A 23 -19.35 -9.96 1.71
N ASN A 24 -18.98 -10.73 0.68
CA ASN A 24 -18.28 -12.02 0.86
C ASN A 24 -16.90 -11.84 1.50
N LYS A 25 -16.23 -10.73 1.20
CA LYS A 25 -14.88 -10.41 1.67
C LYS A 25 -14.88 -9.55 2.93
N ARG A 26 -15.99 -8.86 3.25
CA ARG A 26 -16.16 -8.05 4.48
C ARG A 26 -15.85 -8.84 5.74
N THR A 27 -16.26 -10.10 5.83
CA THR A 27 -15.99 -10.93 7.00
C THR A 27 -14.50 -11.22 7.16
N VAL A 28 -13.76 -11.39 6.05
CA VAL A 28 -12.29 -11.56 6.06
C VAL A 28 -11.57 -10.24 6.37
N LEU A 29 -12.17 -9.12 5.94
CA LEU A 29 -11.70 -7.76 6.23
C LEU A 29 -12.23 -7.22 7.58
N SER A 30 -12.99 -8.00 8.35
CA SER A 30 -13.64 -7.52 9.59
C SER A 30 -12.64 -7.15 10.68
N GLY A 31 -11.41 -7.66 10.61
CA GLY A 31 -10.27 -7.21 11.42
C GLY A 31 -9.72 -5.82 11.05
N LEU A 32 -10.24 -5.20 9.98
CA LEU A 32 -10.05 -3.78 9.64
C LEU A 32 -11.19 -2.91 10.20
N GLY A 33 -12.07 -3.47 11.03
CA GLY A 33 -13.10 -2.75 11.77
C GLY A 33 -12.47 -1.63 12.57
N ASP A 34 -12.96 -0.41 12.34
CA ASP A 34 -12.44 0.87 12.82
C ASP A 34 -11.07 1.27 12.25
N LEU A 35 -10.96 1.31 10.92
CA LEU A 35 -10.04 2.24 10.27
C LEU A 35 -10.42 3.66 10.70
N ASP A 36 -9.76 4.16 11.74
CA ASP A 36 -9.83 5.57 12.08
C ASP A 36 -9.05 6.35 11.01
N PHE A 37 -9.81 7.07 10.17
CA PHE A 37 -9.28 7.91 9.10
C PHE A 37 -8.93 9.32 9.59
N SER A 38 -9.18 9.65 10.86
CA SER A 38 -8.75 10.93 11.46
C SER A 38 -7.22 11.10 11.45
N PHE A 39 -6.49 10.01 11.19
CA PHE A 39 -5.02 9.96 11.12
C PHE A 39 -4.40 10.31 9.76
N LEU A 40 -5.20 10.76 8.79
CA LEU A 40 -4.68 11.34 7.54
C LEU A 40 -4.08 12.72 7.80
N ARG A 41 -2.92 12.81 8.48
CA ARG A 41 -1.97 13.93 8.36
C ARG A 41 -0.68 13.73 9.16
N THR A 42 0.41 13.96 8.43
CA THR A 42 1.78 14.35 8.84
C THR A 42 2.63 13.33 9.65
N PRO A 43 3.91 13.13 9.27
CA PRO A 43 4.88 12.50 10.16
C PRO A 43 4.94 13.27 11.49
N THR A 44 5.01 12.53 12.62
CA THR A 44 5.04 13.12 13.97
C THR A 44 6.32 13.89 14.25
N ARG A 45 7.38 13.55 13.52
CA ARG A 45 8.74 14.07 13.70
C ARG A 45 9.43 14.18 12.34
N PRO A 46 10.42 15.07 12.21
CA PRO A 46 11.34 15.01 11.08
C PRO A 46 11.91 13.59 10.96
N ALA A 47 12.00 13.09 9.73
CA ALA A 47 12.71 11.84 9.49
C ALA A 47 14.16 11.98 9.97
N VAL A 48 14.67 10.97 10.66
CA VAL A 48 16.01 10.98 11.27
C VAL A 48 16.91 10.06 10.46
N HIS A 49 18.13 10.50 10.14
CA HIS A 49 19.13 9.63 9.51
C HIS A 49 19.48 8.43 10.40
N GLY A 50 19.55 7.26 9.77
CA GLY A 50 19.72 5.97 10.44
C GLY A 50 18.50 5.07 10.30
N GLY A 51 18.64 3.82 10.73
CA GLY A 51 17.61 2.79 10.62
C GLY A 51 18.20 1.40 10.36
N ASN A 52 17.34 0.39 10.33
CA ASN A 52 17.77 -0.99 10.08
C ASN A 52 18.15 -1.18 8.59
N ARG A 53 19.45 -1.08 8.28
CA ARG A 53 20.01 -1.25 6.93
C ARG A 53 19.73 -2.64 6.34
N ASN A 54 19.45 -3.66 7.15
CA ASN A 54 19.14 -5.01 6.66
C ASN A 54 17.79 -5.07 5.92
N LEU A 55 16.93 -4.06 6.09
CA LEU A 55 15.69 -3.92 5.32
C LEU A 55 15.90 -3.21 3.98
N CYS A 56 17.09 -2.68 3.71
CA CYS A 56 17.40 -1.96 2.48
C CYS A 56 17.98 -2.92 1.43
N HIS A 57 17.33 -2.97 0.27
CA HIS A 57 17.70 -3.88 -0.82
C HIS A 57 17.83 -3.09 -2.14
N CYS A 58 19.02 -2.54 -2.40
CA CYS A 58 19.30 -1.67 -3.56
C CYS A 58 20.01 -2.41 -4.70
N ASN A 59 19.49 -3.59 -5.08
CA ASN A 59 19.95 -4.41 -6.22
C ASN A 59 21.48 -4.41 -6.46
N GLY A 60 22.24 -4.92 -5.49
CA GLY A 60 23.71 -5.02 -5.58
C GLY A 60 24.48 -3.77 -5.15
N ALA A 61 23.78 -2.68 -4.78
CA ALA A 61 24.39 -1.49 -4.19
C ALA A 61 23.98 -1.32 -2.73
N SER A 62 24.73 -0.48 -2.01
CA SER A 62 24.34 0.02 -0.69
C SER A 62 23.39 1.22 -0.83
N PRO A 63 22.44 1.42 0.10
CA PRO A 63 21.61 2.63 0.11
C PRO A 63 22.49 3.87 0.30
N GLN A 64 22.20 4.94 -0.44
CA GLN A 64 22.85 6.24 -0.29
C GLN A 64 22.43 6.91 1.01
N ASP A 65 21.16 6.75 1.38
CA ASP A 65 20.63 7.25 2.65
C ASP A 65 19.60 6.27 3.22
N VAL A 66 19.49 6.28 4.55
CA VAL A 66 18.53 5.47 5.30
C VAL A 66 17.92 6.39 6.35
N LEU A 67 16.61 6.51 6.33
CA LEU A 67 15.85 7.36 7.22
C LEU A 67 14.93 6.51 8.08
N THR A 68 14.81 6.87 9.36
CA THR A 68 13.79 6.36 10.25
C THR A 68 12.67 7.38 10.33
N VAL A 69 11.44 6.93 10.05
CA VAL A 69 10.25 7.77 9.96
C VAL A 69 9.23 7.29 10.98
N THR A 70 8.70 8.22 11.77
CA THR A 70 7.61 7.96 12.72
C THR A 70 6.41 8.81 12.32
N TYR A 71 5.22 8.21 12.29
CA TYR A 71 3.97 8.90 11.98
C TYR A 71 3.10 9.08 13.22
N GLN A 72 2.26 10.13 13.20
CA GLN A 72 1.27 10.37 14.25
C GLN A 72 0.23 9.24 14.33
N GLY A 73 -0.16 8.85 15.54
CA GLY A 73 -1.08 7.73 15.80
C GLY A 73 -0.44 6.35 15.60
N SER A 74 0.89 6.29 15.48
CA SER A 74 1.67 5.06 15.33
C SER A 74 3.05 5.21 15.96
N GLU A 75 3.13 5.90 17.10
CA GLU A 75 4.37 6.30 17.76
C GLU A 75 5.21 5.11 18.25
N THR A 76 4.60 3.95 18.40
CA THR A 76 5.28 2.69 18.75
C THR A 76 5.92 2.00 17.54
N GLN A 77 5.71 2.53 16.33
CA GLN A 77 6.18 1.91 15.11
C GLN A 77 6.92 2.88 14.19
N ASN A 78 8.17 2.52 13.93
CA ASN A 78 9.03 3.22 12.99
C ASN A 78 9.01 2.51 11.63
N HIS A 79 9.04 3.30 10.57
CA HIS A 79 9.27 2.84 9.20
C HIS A 79 10.70 3.18 8.80
N VAL A 80 11.35 2.28 8.07
CA VAL A 80 12.65 2.54 7.46
C VAL A 80 12.43 2.97 6.01
N LEU A 81 12.91 4.15 5.63
CA LEU A 81 12.98 4.60 4.25
C LEU A 81 14.41 4.43 3.74
N CYS A 82 14.60 3.60 2.73
CA CYS A 82 15.89 3.40 2.09
C CYS A 82 15.93 4.15 0.76
N MET A 83 16.92 5.01 0.58
CA MET A 83 17.18 5.72 -0.67
C MET A 83 18.30 5.00 -1.42
N CYS A 84 17.94 4.28 -2.48
CA CYS A 84 18.94 3.62 -3.32
C CYS A 84 19.67 4.61 -4.24
N PRO A 85 20.85 4.26 -4.75
CA PRO A 85 21.50 5.05 -5.78
C PRO A 85 20.56 5.30 -6.97
N ASN A 86 20.50 6.56 -7.42
CA ASN A 86 19.60 7.00 -8.49
C ASN A 86 18.11 6.72 -8.18
N ALA A 87 17.73 6.88 -6.91
CA ALA A 87 16.35 6.81 -6.46
C ALA A 87 15.43 7.68 -7.32
N VAL A 88 14.34 7.10 -7.82
CA VAL A 88 13.40 7.78 -8.73
C VAL A 88 12.39 8.67 -8.04
N THR A 89 12.14 8.41 -6.76
CA THR A 89 11.17 9.15 -5.97
C THR A 89 11.89 9.77 -4.78
N GLY A 90 11.71 11.07 -4.56
CA GLY A 90 12.36 11.79 -3.46
C GLY A 90 11.84 11.34 -2.08
N ALA A 91 12.70 11.45 -1.06
CA ALA A 91 12.36 11.03 0.30
C ALA A 91 11.10 11.72 0.85
N SER A 92 10.95 13.03 0.61
CA SER A 92 9.76 13.79 1.03
C SER A 92 8.47 13.22 0.45
N HIS A 93 8.43 12.93 -0.85
CA HIS A 93 7.25 12.33 -1.48
C HIS A 93 6.91 10.96 -0.89
N MET A 94 7.93 10.12 -0.67
CA MET A 94 7.74 8.80 -0.05
C MET A 94 7.14 8.90 1.36
N ILE A 95 7.70 9.80 2.18
CA ILE A 95 7.24 10.04 3.55
C ILE A 95 5.82 10.59 3.56
N ASP A 96 5.56 11.62 2.77
CA ASP A 96 4.25 12.28 2.72
C ASP A 96 3.16 11.34 2.19
N THR A 97 3.49 10.51 1.19
CA THR A 97 2.53 9.58 0.59
C THR A 97 2.26 8.39 1.51
N MET A 98 3.29 7.82 2.15
CA MET A 98 3.10 6.76 3.15
C MET A 98 2.34 7.27 4.38
N GLY A 99 2.53 8.53 4.77
CA GLY A 99 1.75 9.18 5.83
C GLY A 99 0.24 9.24 5.57
N LYS A 100 -0.17 9.19 4.29
CA LYS A 100 -1.59 9.13 3.87
C LYS A 100 -2.14 7.70 3.86
N VAL A 101 -1.31 6.66 4.03
CA VAL A 101 -1.79 5.29 4.20
C VAL A 101 -2.39 5.18 5.61
N PRO A 102 -3.61 4.62 5.77
CA PRO A 102 -4.23 4.47 7.09
C PRO A 102 -3.33 3.73 8.08
N ALA A 103 -3.28 4.19 9.32
CA ALA A 103 -2.40 3.64 10.36
C ALA A 103 -2.54 2.11 10.53
N PRO A 104 -3.76 1.53 10.56
CA PRO A 104 -3.93 0.08 10.68
C PRO A 104 -3.36 -0.73 9.50
N ILE A 105 -3.18 -0.11 8.33
CA ILE A 105 -2.61 -0.75 7.16
C ILE A 105 -1.09 -0.53 7.12
N ARG A 106 -0.65 0.74 7.19
CA ARG A 106 0.78 1.09 7.05
C ARG A 106 1.64 0.40 8.09
N ARG A 107 1.12 0.19 9.32
CA ARG A 107 1.82 -0.48 10.43
C ARG A 107 2.31 -1.90 10.10
N TYR A 108 1.87 -2.53 9.01
CA TYR A 108 2.41 -3.81 8.61
C TYR A 108 3.64 -3.69 7.72
N ASN A 109 3.80 -2.57 7.03
CA ASN A 109 4.91 -2.27 6.12
C ASN A 109 6.08 -1.66 6.91
N LYS A 110 7.14 -2.44 7.12
CA LYS A 110 8.30 -2.05 7.95
C LYS A 110 9.28 -1.14 7.22
N ALA A 111 9.40 -1.29 5.90
CA ALA A 111 10.31 -0.47 5.13
C ALA A 111 9.79 -0.15 3.74
N MET A 112 10.18 1.03 3.25
CA MET A 112 9.93 1.48 1.89
C MET A 112 11.25 1.83 1.22
N ILE A 113 11.42 1.40 -0.01
CA ILE A 113 12.65 1.56 -0.77
C ILE A 113 12.34 2.43 -1.99
N SER A 114 12.93 3.62 -2.05
CA SER A 114 12.99 4.37 -3.30
C SER A 114 14.12 3.81 -4.15
N SER A 115 13.74 3.03 -5.16
CA SER A 115 14.65 2.23 -5.96
C SER A 115 15.09 2.99 -7.23
N THR A 116 15.99 2.39 -7.99
CA THR A 116 16.39 2.90 -9.30
C THR A 116 15.33 2.62 -10.36
N ALA A 117 15.18 3.52 -11.34
CA ALA A 117 14.20 3.42 -12.41
C ALA A 117 14.29 2.07 -13.16
N GLY A 118 13.13 1.51 -13.51
CA GLY A 118 13.04 0.34 -14.38
C GLY A 118 13.53 -0.98 -13.74
N LYS A 119 13.77 -1.01 -12.43
CA LYS A 119 14.23 -2.22 -11.73
C LYS A 119 13.11 -3.13 -11.21
N CYS A 120 11.86 -2.65 -11.10
CA CYS A 120 10.74 -3.49 -10.62
C CYS A 120 9.38 -3.24 -11.32
N GLY A 121 9.35 -2.76 -12.57
CA GLY A 121 8.10 -2.63 -13.35
C GLY A 121 7.12 -1.52 -12.91
N GLY A 122 7.34 -0.94 -11.73
CA GLY A 122 6.49 0.07 -11.12
C GLY A 122 6.78 0.09 -9.63
N ALA A 123 5.92 -0.54 -8.84
CA ALA A 123 6.15 -0.86 -7.44
C ALA A 123 6.07 -2.38 -7.22
N GLY A 124 6.47 -2.82 -6.04
CA GLY A 124 6.24 -4.18 -5.58
C GLY A 124 6.63 -4.34 -4.13
N SER A 125 6.46 -5.54 -3.59
CA SER A 125 6.75 -5.85 -2.20
C SER A 125 7.38 -7.22 -2.03
N SER A 126 8.15 -7.36 -0.96
CA SER A 126 8.75 -8.63 -0.54
C SER A 126 8.73 -8.69 0.98
N GLY A 127 7.85 -9.52 1.53
CA GLY A 127 7.58 -9.56 2.97
C GLY A 127 7.00 -8.22 3.45
N ASP A 128 7.59 -7.66 4.50
CA ASP A 128 7.14 -6.39 5.09
C ASP A 128 7.88 -5.17 4.48
N VAL A 129 8.41 -5.30 3.25
CA VAL A 129 9.20 -4.27 2.57
C VAL A 129 8.61 -3.97 1.21
N SER A 130 8.42 -2.68 0.93
CA SER A 130 7.87 -2.14 -0.33
C SER A 130 8.96 -1.45 -1.16
N PHE A 131 8.85 -1.54 -2.48
CA PHE A 131 9.79 -1.02 -3.46
C PHE A 131 9.04 -0.11 -4.43
N TYR A 132 9.61 1.05 -4.71
CA TYR A 132 9.03 2.03 -5.62
C TYR A 132 10.09 2.38 -6.68
N CYS A 133 9.88 1.89 -7.91
CA CYS A 133 10.83 1.97 -9.02
C CYS A 133 10.34 2.83 -10.21
N ALA A 134 9.20 3.50 -10.06
CA ALA A 134 8.79 4.60 -10.92
C ALA A 134 8.73 5.90 -10.09
N GLY A 135 8.68 7.05 -10.77
CA GLY A 135 8.58 8.36 -10.11
C GLY A 135 7.32 8.50 -9.24
N ASN A 136 7.06 9.70 -8.74
CA ASN A 136 6.00 10.00 -7.76
C ASN A 136 4.69 9.23 -7.98
N MET A 137 4.52 8.12 -7.27
CA MET A 137 3.32 7.28 -7.37
C MET A 137 2.20 7.79 -6.49
N HIS A 138 0.98 7.46 -6.90
CA HIS A 138 -0.23 7.79 -6.18
C HIS A 138 -0.37 7.00 -4.87
N VAL A 139 -1.08 7.54 -3.86
CA VAL A 139 -1.25 6.91 -2.53
C VAL A 139 -1.89 5.52 -2.60
N SER A 140 -2.73 5.26 -3.61
CA SER A 140 -3.32 3.94 -3.85
C SER A 140 -2.26 2.85 -4.02
N VAL A 141 -1.12 3.14 -4.66
CA VAL A 141 -0.01 2.20 -4.79
C VAL A 141 0.64 1.95 -3.43
N PHE A 142 0.78 2.97 -2.60
CA PHE A 142 1.31 2.80 -1.23
C PHE A 142 0.39 1.98 -0.34
N ILE A 143 -0.93 2.15 -0.48
CA ILE A 143 -1.94 1.33 0.19
C ILE A 143 -1.82 -0.11 -0.30
N HIS A 144 -1.73 -0.33 -1.62
CA HIS A 144 -1.58 -1.64 -2.24
C HIS A 144 -0.36 -2.39 -1.70
N GLU A 145 0.83 -1.79 -1.77
CA GLU A 145 2.05 -2.44 -1.29
C GLU A 145 2.02 -2.70 0.23
N SER A 146 1.41 -1.80 1.00
CA SER A 146 1.25 -2.01 2.44
C SER A 146 0.23 -3.10 2.76
N ALA A 147 -0.76 -3.31 1.90
CA ALA A 147 -1.75 -4.37 2.04
C ALA A 147 -1.11 -5.76 1.87
N HIS A 148 -0.09 -5.90 1.03
CA HIS A 148 0.68 -7.16 0.94
C HIS A 148 1.37 -7.50 2.27
N SER A 149 1.89 -6.51 3.02
CA SER A 149 2.44 -6.76 4.35
C SER A 149 1.35 -7.10 5.39
N MET A 150 0.15 -6.53 5.23
CA MET A 150 -1.01 -6.77 6.09
C MET A 150 -1.69 -8.12 5.84
N ASP A 151 -1.52 -8.68 4.64
CA ASP A 151 -2.14 -9.93 4.22
C ASP A 151 -1.92 -11.05 5.26
N ARG A 152 -0.66 -11.31 5.62
CA ARG A 152 -0.29 -12.33 6.63
C ARG A 152 -0.92 -13.70 6.35
N GLY A 153 -1.06 -14.06 5.07
CA GLY A 153 -1.61 -15.34 4.62
C GLY A 153 -3.14 -15.37 4.48
N LYS A 154 -3.84 -14.24 4.65
CA LYS A 154 -5.29 -14.18 4.42
C LYS A 154 -5.62 -14.48 2.96
N SER A 155 -4.85 -13.97 2.02
CA SER A 155 -5.07 -14.16 0.60
C SER A 155 -4.82 -15.59 0.14
N ALA A 156 -4.05 -16.37 0.90
CA ALA A 156 -3.80 -17.79 0.67
C ALA A 156 -4.82 -18.70 1.40
N SER A 157 -5.69 -18.13 2.22
CA SER A 157 -6.69 -18.88 2.98
C SER A 157 -7.80 -19.42 2.08
N ARG A 158 -8.43 -20.53 2.50
CA ARG A 158 -9.58 -21.08 1.78
C ARG A 158 -10.74 -20.09 1.79
N GLU A 159 -10.93 -19.40 2.91
CA GLU A 159 -11.97 -18.40 3.10
C GLU A 159 -11.87 -17.27 2.05
N TRP A 160 -10.65 -16.81 1.75
CA TRP A 160 -10.43 -15.80 0.71
C TRP A 160 -10.65 -16.36 -0.69
N HIS A 161 -10.11 -17.54 -1.00
CA HIS A 161 -10.30 -18.16 -2.32
C HIS A 161 -11.79 -18.39 -2.61
N ASP A 162 -12.53 -18.92 -1.64
CA ASP A 162 -13.96 -19.17 -1.75
C ASP A 162 -14.75 -17.86 -1.91
N ALA A 163 -14.32 -16.78 -1.25
CA ALA A 163 -14.92 -15.46 -1.44
C ALA A 163 -14.66 -14.90 -2.85
N VAL A 164 -13.43 -15.02 -3.35
CA VAL A 164 -13.08 -14.62 -4.73
C VAL A 164 -13.89 -15.42 -5.76
N ALA A 165 -14.05 -16.73 -5.55
CA ALA A 165 -14.82 -17.59 -6.46
C ALA A 165 -16.33 -17.26 -6.50
N ARG A 166 -16.89 -16.67 -5.44
CA ARG A 166 -18.28 -16.23 -5.37
C ARG A 166 -18.51 -14.83 -5.93
N ASP A 167 -17.45 -14.04 -6.13
CA ASP A 167 -17.58 -12.69 -6.63
C ASP A 167 -17.76 -12.70 -8.15
N SER A 168 -18.79 -12.00 -8.64
CA SER A 168 -19.04 -11.86 -10.08
C SER A 168 -18.21 -10.77 -10.76
N CYS A 169 -17.39 -10.03 -9.99
CA CYS A 169 -16.45 -9.03 -10.51
C CYS A 169 -15.25 -8.86 -9.58
N VAL A 170 -14.27 -8.09 -10.04
CA VAL A 170 -13.10 -7.67 -9.25
C VAL A 170 -12.95 -6.14 -9.32
N PRO A 171 -12.18 -5.50 -8.40
CA PRO A 171 -12.01 -4.04 -8.38
C PRO A 171 -11.49 -3.44 -9.69
N ASP A 172 -10.52 -4.11 -10.32
CA ASP A 172 -9.92 -3.76 -11.60
C ASP A 172 -9.27 -5.00 -12.24
N PRO A 173 -8.83 -4.96 -13.51
CA PRO A 173 -8.22 -6.11 -14.17
C PRO A 173 -6.99 -6.67 -13.46
N TYR A 174 -6.22 -5.84 -12.76
CA TYR A 174 -5.00 -6.25 -12.09
C TYR A 174 -5.28 -7.11 -10.84
N ALA A 175 -6.43 -6.93 -10.20
CA ALA A 175 -6.90 -7.81 -9.13
C ALA A 175 -7.09 -9.29 -9.56
N ASN A 176 -7.02 -9.63 -10.87
CA ASN A 176 -7.04 -11.00 -11.37
C ASN A 176 -5.66 -11.66 -11.48
N SER A 177 -4.57 -10.94 -11.25
CA SER A 177 -3.21 -11.46 -11.43
C SER A 177 -2.91 -12.64 -10.50
N ASN A 178 -3.31 -12.56 -9.24
CA ASN A 178 -3.30 -13.65 -8.27
C ASN A 178 -4.15 -13.28 -7.04
N TYR A 179 -4.31 -14.19 -6.08
CA TYR A 179 -5.11 -13.94 -4.87
C TYR A 179 -4.54 -12.85 -3.95
N ALA A 180 -3.21 -12.69 -3.89
CA ALA A 180 -2.56 -11.64 -3.09
C ALA A 180 -2.79 -10.25 -3.69
N ASP A 181 -2.70 -10.12 -5.02
CA ASP A 181 -3.00 -8.88 -5.73
C ASP A 181 -4.50 -8.56 -5.64
N ASN A 182 -5.37 -9.59 -5.68
CA ASN A 182 -6.79 -9.41 -5.40
C ASN A 182 -7.03 -8.82 -4.00
N PHE A 183 -6.36 -9.37 -2.99
CA PHE A 183 -6.43 -8.87 -1.62
C PHE A 183 -5.98 -7.42 -1.52
N ALA A 184 -4.81 -7.08 -2.07
CA ALA A 184 -4.29 -5.73 -2.05
C ALA A 184 -5.21 -4.73 -2.76
N GLN A 185 -5.77 -5.08 -3.92
CA GLN A 185 -6.72 -4.22 -4.64
C GLN A 185 -8.06 -4.06 -3.92
N VAL A 186 -8.57 -5.11 -3.28
CA VAL A 186 -9.77 -5.01 -2.46
C VAL A 186 -9.53 -4.09 -1.25
N VAL A 187 -8.34 -4.09 -0.66
CA VAL A 187 -7.98 -3.16 0.43
C VAL A 187 -7.94 -1.71 -0.07
N VAL A 188 -7.38 -1.44 -1.25
CA VAL A 188 -7.41 -0.10 -1.87
C VAL A 188 -8.86 0.37 -2.05
N LEU A 189 -9.72 -0.47 -2.62
CA LEU A 189 -11.13 -0.17 -2.80
C LEU A 189 -11.84 0.05 -1.45
N TRP A 190 -11.57 -0.78 -0.46
CA TRP A 190 -12.15 -0.66 0.88
C TRP A 190 -11.80 0.69 1.51
N VAL A 191 -10.52 1.08 1.45
CA VAL A 191 -10.06 2.38 1.93
C VAL A 191 -10.79 3.53 1.25
N HIS A 192 -10.95 3.46 -0.08
CA HIS A 192 -11.68 4.48 -0.84
C HIS A 192 -13.17 4.56 -0.44
N LEU A 193 -13.84 3.42 -0.30
CA LEU A 193 -15.26 3.37 0.05
C LEU A 193 -15.52 3.85 1.48
N VAL A 194 -14.71 3.42 2.45
CA VAL A 194 -14.87 3.85 3.84
C VAL A 194 -14.45 5.32 4.02
N GLY A 195 -13.39 5.77 3.34
CA GLY A 195 -12.99 7.17 3.34
C GLY A 195 -14.08 8.10 2.78
N LYS A 196 -14.72 7.72 1.66
CA LYS A 196 -15.84 8.48 1.07
C LYS A 196 -17.13 8.46 1.91
N GLY A 197 -17.32 7.43 2.74
CA GLY A 197 -18.51 7.29 3.58
C GLY A 197 -18.51 8.16 4.83
N ARG A 198 -17.36 8.73 5.24
CA ARG A 198 -17.23 9.53 6.47
C ARG A 198 -17.06 11.02 6.23
N ASP A 199 -16.50 11.39 5.09
CA ASP A 199 -16.37 12.77 4.65
C ASP A 199 -17.12 12.94 3.34
N GLY A 200 -18.21 13.70 3.35
CA GLY A 200 -18.78 14.25 2.11
C GLY A 200 -17.82 15.17 1.33
N ASP A 201 -16.52 15.19 1.67
CA ASP A 201 -15.55 16.20 1.27
C ASP A 201 -14.07 15.74 1.28
N LEU A 202 -13.77 14.44 1.11
CA LEU A 202 -12.45 14.06 0.61
C LEU A 202 -12.46 14.25 -0.91
N GLY A 203 -12.15 15.48 -1.34
CA GLY A 203 -12.15 15.93 -2.73
C GLY A 203 -11.66 14.84 -3.70
N GLY A 204 -12.45 14.62 -4.75
CA GLY A 204 -12.38 13.47 -5.67
C GLY A 204 -11.06 13.24 -6.43
N ASN A 205 -9.99 13.96 -6.10
CA ASN A 205 -8.68 13.89 -6.75
C ASN A 205 -7.59 13.24 -5.89
N GLN A 206 -7.89 12.69 -4.71
CA GLN A 206 -6.89 11.98 -3.88
C GLN A 206 -6.86 10.45 -4.10
N PHE A 207 -7.69 9.95 -5.00
CA PHE A 207 -7.85 8.52 -5.30
C PHE A 207 -7.89 8.21 -6.81
N ALA A 208 -7.57 9.19 -7.65
CA ALA A 208 -7.61 9.12 -9.12
C ALA A 208 -6.21 9.26 -9.71
#